data_AF-A0A1D3KA96-F1
#
_entry.id   AF-A0A1D3KA96-F1
#
_cell.length_a   1.000
_cell.length_b   1.000
_cell.length_c   1.000
_cell.angle_alpha   90.00
_cell.angle_beta   90.00
_cell.angle_gamma   90.00
#
_symmetry.space_group_name_H-M   'P 1'
#
loop_
_entity.id
_entity.type
_entity.pdbx_description
1 polymer ?
#
loop_
_entity_poly.entity_id
_entity_poly.type
_entity_poly.pdbx_seq_one_letter_code
_entity_poly.pdbx_strand_id
1 'polypeptide(L)'
;MLNVPKALLEPCVKIETLHRSGKRLLLEIAGALELSSESYDIRSSKGGNGVMGEVILHSDHLYLMVHVMTGELRVMYRTCKGPKDDSGGINYFVGVSELASATASERFIAKLKQMTSLGVREAA
;
A
#
# COMPACT_ATOMS: atom_id res chain seq x y z
N MET A 1 14.14 6.77 -2.51
CA MET A 1 14.06 5.54 -1.69
C MET A 1 12.95 5.67 -0.66
N LEU A 2 12.08 4.67 -0.50
CA LEU A 2 11.04 4.70 0.54
C LEU A 2 11.65 4.47 1.91
N ASN A 3 11.17 5.20 2.91
CA ASN A 3 11.54 4.96 4.30
C ASN A 3 10.65 3.85 4.89
N VAL A 4 10.99 2.58 4.60
CA VAL A 4 10.25 1.44 5.14
C VAL A 4 10.47 1.35 6.66
N PRO A 5 9.41 1.40 7.49
CA PRO A 5 9.57 1.29 8.94
C PRO A 5 10.25 -0.02 9.33
N LYS A 6 11.37 0.05 10.06
CA LYS A 6 12.17 -1.12 10.46
C LYS A 6 11.35 -2.21 11.18
N ALA A 7 10.34 -1.81 11.94
CA ALA A 7 9.45 -2.75 12.65
C ALA A 7 8.61 -3.63 11.71
N LEU A 8 8.48 -3.29 10.43
CA LEU A 8 7.85 -4.13 9.41
C LEU A 8 8.82 -5.14 8.77
N LEU A 9 10.12 -5.01 9.04
CA LEU A 9 11.18 -5.89 8.54
C LEU A 9 11.56 -6.98 9.54
N GLU A 10 10.94 -6.96 10.73
CA GLU A 10 11.15 -7.97 11.76
C GLU A 10 10.50 -9.31 11.35
N PRO A 11 11.09 -10.46 11.70
CA PRO A 11 10.56 -11.78 11.34
C PRO A 11 9.14 -12.06 11.88
N CYS A 12 8.75 -11.40 12.97
CA CYS A 12 7.45 -11.58 13.61
C CYS A 12 6.82 -10.22 13.89
N VAL A 13 5.95 -9.77 12.99
CA VAL A 13 5.22 -8.51 13.13
C VAL A 13 3.99 -8.74 14.01
N LYS A 14 3.81 -7.90 15.04
CA LYS A 14 2.59 -7.89 15.87
C LYS A 14 1.46 -7.11 15.20
N ILE A 15 0.20 -7.44 15.53
CA ILE A 15 -1.00 -6.76 15.01
C ILE A 15 -0.88 -5.23 15.15
N GLU A 16 -0.52 -4.74 16.34
CA GLU A 16 -0.35 -3.30 16.58
C GLU A 16 0.74 -2.68 15.69
N THR A 17 1.86 -3.39 15.51
CA THR A 17 2.95 -2.97 14.64
C THR A 17 2.51 -2.89 13.18
N LEU A 18 1.73 -3.88 12.71
CA LEU A 18 1.15 -3.85 11.37
C LEU A 18 0.32 -2.59 11.17
N HIS A 19 -0.63 -2.30 12.05
CA HIS A 19 -1.51 -1.15 11.85
C HIS A 19 -0.78 0.19 11.97
N ARG A 20 0.10 0.34 12.96
CA ARG A 20 0.85 1.59 13.16
C ARG A 20 1.87 1.82 12.06
N SER A 21 2.72 0.83 11.80
CA SER A 21 3.84 0.97 10.86
C SER A 21 3.38 0.79 9.41
N GLY A 22 2.37 -0.03 9.14
CA GLY A 22 1.73 -0.14 7.83
C GLY A 22 1.09 1.19 7.39
N LYS A 23 0.42 1.90 8.31
CA LYS A 23 -0.07 3.25 8.03
C LYS A 23 1.06 4.21 7.68
N ARG A 24 2.19 4.16 8.40
CA ARG A 24 3.37 4.98 8.07
C ARG A 24 3.94 4.64 6.70
N LEU A 25 4.07 3.35 6.36
CA LEU A 25 4.54 2.92 5.04
C LEU A 25 3.64 3.46 3.93
N LEU A 26 2.31 3.40 4.10
CA LEU A 26 1.38 3.94 3.11
C LEU A 26 1.46 5.46 2.98
N LEU A 27 1.70 6.19 4.08
CA LEU A 27 1.95 7.64 4.04
C LEU A 27 3.26 7.97 3.30
N GLU A 28 4.32 7.19 3.50
CA GLU A 28 5.57 7.34 2.76
C GLU A 28 5.38 7.11 1.26
N ILE A 29 4.59 6.09 0.89
CA ILE A 29 4.24 5.83 -0.51
C ILE A 29 3.42 6.99 -1.09
N ALA A 30 2.41 7.47 -0.36
CA ALA A 30 1.58 8.61 -0.79
C ALA A 30 2.43 9.87 -1.02
N GLY A 31 3.35 10.17 -0.10
CA GLY A 31 4.29 11.27 -0.23
C GLY A 31 5.23 11.13 -1.43
N ALA A 32 5.77 9.93 -1.69
CA ALA A 32 6.61 9.66 -2.85
C ALA A 32 5.85 9.75 -4.20
N LEU A 33 4.53 9.54 -4.15
CA LEU A 33 3.62 9.72 -5.28
C LEU A 33 3.09 11.15 -5.41
N GLU A 34 3.39 12.04 -4.46
CA GLU A 34 2.90 13.41 -4.39
C GLU A 34 1.36 13.48 -4.42
N LEU A 35 0.69 12.50 -3.79
CA LEU A 35 -0.76 12.49 -3.68
C LEU A 35 -1.22 13.61 -2.73
N SER A 36 -2.30 14.30 -3.09
CA SER A 36 -2.96 15.25 -2.18
C SER A 36 -3.53 14.50 -0.98
N SER A 37 -3.38 15.06 0.22
CA SER A 37 -3.98 14.47 1.43
C SER A 37 -5.51 14.39 1.38
N GLU A 38 -6.16 15.15 0.49
CA GLU A 38 -7.60 15.11 0.26
C GLU A 38 -8.01 14.07 -0.78
N SER A 39 -7.06 13.55 -1.57
CA SER A 39 -7.33 12.62 -2.67
C SER A 39 -7.15 11.15 -2.28
N TYR A 40 -6.94 10.85 -0.99
CA TYR A 40 -6.87 9.48 -0.50
C TYR A 40 -7.34 9.37 0.95
N ASP A 41 -7.83 8.19 1.32
CA ASP A 41 -8.07 7.77 2.70
C ASP A 41 -7.08 6.69 3.11
N ILE A 42 -6.67 6.67 4.38
CA ILE A 42 -5.91 5.55 4.97
C ILE A 42 -6.62 5.01 6.20
N ARG A 43 -7.09 3.77 6.08
CA ARG A 43 -7.85 3.08 7.13
C ARG A 43 -7.15 1.80 7.59
N SER A 44 -7.39 1.44 8.84
CA SER A 44 -7.02 0.14 9.40
C SER A 44 -8.26 -0.73 9.50
N SER A 45 -8.29 -1.84 8.77
CA SER A 45 -9.30 -2.88 8.92
C SER A 45 -8.74 -3.91 9.90
N LYS A 46 -9.11 -3.75 11.18
CA LYS A 46 -8.75 -4.70 12.23
C LYS A 46 -9.67 -5.91 12.08
N GLY A 47 -9.10 -7.05 11.67
CA GLY A 47 -9.87 -8.28 11.60
C GLY A 47 -10.22 -8.83 13.00
N GLY A 48 -10.95 -9.94 13.04
CA GLY A 48 -11.30 -10.63 14.28
C GLY A 48 -10.11 -11.34 14.94
N ASN A 49 -10.37 -12.03 16.06
CA ASN A 49 -9.35 -12.81 16.75
C ASN A 49 -8.71 -13.84 15.81
N GLY A 50 -7.38 -13.84 15.73
CA GLY A 50 -6.60 -14.78 14.91
C GLY A 50 -6.24 -14.29 13.51
N VAL A 51 -6.66 -13.08 13.11
CA VAL A 51 -6.19 -12.44 11.88
C VAL A 51 -5.47 -11.13 12.17
N MET A 52 -4.44 -10.84 11.39
CA MET A 52 -3.64 -9.62 11.55
C MET A 52 -4.39 -8.35 11.13
N GLY A 53 -5.42 -8.49 10.28
CA GLY A 53 -6.06 -7.37 9.61
C GLY A 53 -5.19 -6.80 8.48
N GLU A 54 -5.58 -5.63 8.00
CA GLU A 54 -4.85 -4.90 6.95
C GLU A 54 -4.90 -3.39 7.15
N VAL A 55 -4.00 -2.69 6.46
CA VAL A 55 -4.01 -1.23 6.34
C VAL A 55 -4.18 -0.88 4.88
N ILE A 56 -5.16 -0.04 4.55
CA ILE A 56 -5.54 0.25 3.18
C ILE A 56 -5.32 1.73 2.92
N LEU A 57 -4.70 2.06 1.79
CA LEU A 57 -4.77 3.38 1.17
C LEU A 57 -5.69 3.28 -0.04
N HIS A 58 -6.71 4.12 -0.09
CA HIS A 58 -7.64 4.18 -1.22
C HIS A 58 -7.71 5.60 -1.75
N SER A 59 -7.34 5.80 -3.01
CA SER A 59 -7.45 7.06 -3.75
C SER A 59 -8.43 6.92 -4.91
N ASP A 60 -8.54 7.96 -5.72
CA ASP A 60 -9.39 7.93 -6.93
C ASP A 60 -8.92 6.92 -7.99
N HIS A 61 -7.63 6.58 -7.99
CA HIS A 61 -7.01 5.78 -9.05
C HIS A 61 -6.15 4.62 -8.55
N LEU A 62 -5.81 4.59 -7.27
CA LEU A 62 -4.98 3.55 -6.67
C LEU A 62 -5.63 2.99 -5.41
N TYR A 63 -5.53 1.67 -5.30
CA TYR A 63 -5.86 0.93 -4.09
C TYR A 63 -4.62 0.17 -3.65
N LEU A 64 -4.13 0.46 -2.44
CA LEU A 64 -2.98 -0.21 -1.82
C LEU A 64 -3.41 -0.85 -0.51
N MET A 65 -2.88 -2.03 -0.21
CA MET A 65 -3.17 -2.74 1.03
C MET A 65 -1.90 -3.39 1.59
N VAL A 66 -1.56 -3.06 2.83
CA VAL A 66 -0.51 -3.73 3.59
C VAL A 66 -1.15 -4.83 4.42
N HIS A 67 -0.75 -6.08 4.18
CA HIS A 67 -1.32 -7.24 4.84
C HIS A 67 -0.30 -8.38 4.94
N VAL A 68 -0.59 -9.36 5.79
CA VAL A 68 0.19 -10.61 5.86
C VAL A 68 -0.43 -11.62 4.92
N MET A 69 0.36 -12.11 3.96
CA MET A 69 -0.01 -13.16 3.03
C MET A 69 1.00 -14.29 3.13
N THR A 70 0.52 -15.51 3.37
CA THR A 70 1.35 -16.72 3.52
C THR A 70 2.50 -16.55 4.54
N GLY A 71 2.27 -15.80 5.62
CA GLY A 71 3.27 -15.53 6.67
C GLY A 71 4.22 -14.37 6.39
N GLU A 72 4.15 -13.75 5.22
CA GLU A 72 5.01 -12.64 4.83
C GLU A 72 4.22 -11.33 4.73
N LEU A 73 4.86 -10.23 5.11
CA LEU A 73 4.27 -8.91 4.95
C LEU A 73 4.41 -8.41 3.51
N ARG A 74 3.29 -8.06 2.90
CA ARG A 74 3.23 -7.64 1.49
C ARG A 74 2.37 -6.40 1.31
N VAL A 75 2.67 -5.65 0.26
CA VAL A 75 1.81 -4.59 -0.27
C VAL A 75 1.10 -5.12 -1.50
N MET A 76 -0.21 -5.30 -1.42
CA MET A 76 -1.07 -5.45 -2.59
C MET A 76 -1.31 -4.07 -3.20
N TYR A 77 -1.28 -3.96 -4.51
CA TYR A 77 -1.57 -2.72 -5.23
C TYR A 77 -2.32 -2.98 -6.54
N ARG A 78 -3.22 -2.07 -6.89
CA ARG A 78 -4.02 -2.11 -8.13
C ARG A 78 -4.54 -0.72 -8.49
N THR A 79 -5.06 -0.57 -9.70
CA THR A 79 -5.88 0.59 -10.08
C THR A 79 -7.31 0.45 -9.54
N CYS A 80 -8.00 1.57 -9.34
CA CYS A 80 -9.42 1.63 -9.01
C CYS A 80 -10.10 2.82 -9.71
N LYS A 81 -11.43 2.85 -9.70
CA LYS A 81 -12.27 3.90 -10.32
C LYS A 81 -13.00 4.73 -9.25
N GLY A 82 -12.25 5.33 -8.35
CA GLY A 82 -12.78 6.18 -7.29
C GLY A 82 -12.81 5.52 -5.91
N PRO A 83 -13.09 6.30 -4.84
CA PRO A 83 -12.97 5.87 -3.44
C PRO A 83 -14.01 4.82 -3.00
N LYS A 84 -14.97 4.48 -3.87
CA LYS A 84 -15.99 3.44 -3.64
C LYS A 84 -15.71 2.15 -4.40
N ASP A 85 -14.64 2.11 -5.20
CA ASP A 85 -14.26 0.93 -5.97
C ASP A 85 -13.29 0.05 -5.17
N ASP A 86 -13.84 -0.79 -4.30
CA ASP A 86 -13.06 -1.78 -3.54
C ASP A 86 -12.75 -3.06 -4.36
N SER A 87 -13.12 -3.14 -5.64
CA SER A 87 -12.79 -4.29 -6.51
C SER A 87 -11.59 -3.99 -7.41
N GLY A 88 -11.52 -2.79 -7.96
CA GLY A 88 -10.40 -2.31 -8.77
C GLY A 88 -10.04 -3.21 -9.96
N GLY A 89 -8.81 -3.04 -10.44
CA GLY A 89 -8.20 -3.85 -11.49
C GLY A 89 -7.45 -5.09 -10.95
N ILE A 90 -6.49 -5.58 -11.73
CA ILE A 90 -5.65 -6.74 -11.39
C ILE A 90 -4.85 -6.46 -10.11
N ASN A 91 -4.85 -7.43 -9.19
CA ASN A 91 -4.03 -7.40 -7.98
C ASN A 91 -2.57 -7.71 -8.30
N TYR A 92 -1.69 -6.80 -7.91
CA TYR A 92 -0.24 -7.02 -7.89
C TYR A 92 0.26 -7.02 -6.45
N PHE A 93 1.41 -7.64 -6.21
CA PHE A 93 1.99 -7.78 -4.88
C PHE A 93 3.49 -7.49 -4.91
N VAL A 94 3.98 -6.87 -3.85
CA VAL A 94 5.41 -6.68 -3.59
C VAL A 94 5.70 -6.95 -2.11
N GLY A 95 6.83 -7.59 -1.81
CA GLY A 95 7.24 -7.85 -0.43
C GLY A 95 7.65 -6.56 0.28
N VAL A 96 7.25 -6.37 1.55
CA VAL A 96 7.68 -5.18 2.31
C VAL A 96 9.19 -5.17 2.54
N SER A 97 9.81 -6.35 2.72
CA SER A 97 11.26 -6.51 2.80
C SER A 97 11.97 -6.11 1.51
N GLU A 98 11.37 -6.38 0.35
CA GLU A 98 11.89 -6.00 -0.96
C GLU A 98 11.94 -4.47 -1.11
N LEU A 99 10.91 -3.78 -0.63
CA LEU A 99 10.85 -2.31 -0.67
C LEU A 99 11.96 -1.62 0.15
N ALA A 100 12.63 -2.33 1.07
CA ALA A 100 13.78 -1.77 1.79
C ALA A 100 15.01 -1.53 0.88
N SER A 101 15.07 -2.17 -0.29
CA SER A 101 16.09 -1.89 -1.31
C SER A 101 15.76 -0.60 -2.07
N ALA A 102 16.75 0.29 -2.21
CA ALA A 102 16.60 1.55 -2.94
C ALA A 102 16.07 1.34 -4.38
N THR A 103 16.67 0.40 -5.11
CA THR A 103 16.30 0.09 -6.49
C THR A 103 14.89 -0.49 -6.61
N ALA A 104 14.49 -1.39 -5.69
CA ALA A 104 13.15 -1.97 -5.71
C ALA A 104 12.09 -0.93 -5.36
N SER A 105 12.35 -0.11 -4.33
CA SER A 105 11.56 1.07 -3.97
C SER A 105 11.29 1.99 -5.16
N GLU A 106 12.34 2.37 -5.89
CA GLU A 106 12.24 3.30 -7.02
C GLU A 106 11.43 2.71 -8.17
N ARG A 107 11.65 1.44 -8.52
CA ARG A 107 10.86 0.74 -9.54
C ARG A 107 9.40 0.63 -9.14
N PHE A 108 9.14 0.35 -7.87
CA PHE A 108 7.78 0.26 -7.34
C PHE A 108 7.05 1.60 -7.45
N ILE A 109 7.68 2.71 -7.03
CA ILE A 109 7.08 4.04 -7.15
C ILE A 109 6.89 4.45 -8.62
N ALA A 110 7.86 4.18 -9.50
CA ALA A 110 7.70 4.43 -10.93
C ALA A 110 6.52 3.65 -11.51
N LYS A 111 6.33 2.39 -11.09
CA LYS A 111 5.19 1.57 -11.51
C LYS A 111 3.87 2.14 -11.03
N LEU A 112 3.77 2.57 -9.77
CA LEU A 112 2.57 3.19 -9.24
C LEU A 112 2.23 4.50 -9.97
N LYS A 113 3.22 5.37 -10.26
CA LYS A 113 3.03 6.59 -11.05
C LYS A 113 2.47 6.27 -12.46
N GLN A 114 2.96 5.22 -13.09
CA GLN A 114 2.44 4.76 -14.38
C GLN A 114 0.98 4.27 -14.26
N MET A 115 0.65 3.55 -13.20
CA MET A 115 -0.72 3.06 -12.98
C MET A 115 -1.70 4.21 -12.72
N THR A 116 -1.30 5.21 -11.92
CA THR A 116 -2.10 6.41 -11.68
C THR A 116 -2.38 7.17 -12.97
N SER A 117 -1.36 7.39 -13.83
CA SER A 117 -1.55 8.14 -15.08
C SER A 117 -2.43 7.41 -16.09
N LEU A 118 -2.42 6.07 -16.09
CA LEU A 118 -3.37 5.27 -16.88
C LEU A 118 -4.80 5.40 -16.35
N GLY A 119 -4.98 5.36 -15.03
CA GLY A 119 -6.30 5.54 -14.40
C GLY A 119 -6.93 6.91 -14.68
N VAL A 120 -6.12 7.98 -14.73
CA VAL A 120 -6.58 9.33 -15.12
C VAL A 120 -7.08 9.35 -16.57
N ARG A 121 -6.40 8.66 -17.50
CA ARG A 121 -6.77 8.63 -18.91
C ARG A 121 -8.03 7.82 -19.20
N GLU A 122 -8.34 6.83 -18.38
CA GLU A 122 -9.57 6.04 -18.51
C GLU A 122 -10.81 6.76 -17.92
N ALA A 123 -10.61 7.80 -17.12
CA ALA A 123 -11.67 8.58 -16.49
C ALA A 123 -12.02 9.90 -17.21
N ALA A 124 -11.22 10.32 -18.20
CA ALA A 124 -11.41 11.51 -19.03
C ALA A 124 -12.11 11.18 -20.36
#